data_AF-A0A9D8L4M7-F1
#
_entry.id   AF-A0A9D8L4M7-F1
#
_cell.length_a   1.000
_cell.length_b   1.000
_cell.length_c   1.000
_cell.angle_alpha   90.00
_cell.angle_beta   90.00
_cell.angle_gamma   90.00
#
_symmetry.space_group_name_H-M   'P 1'
#
loop_
_entity.id
_entity.type
_entity.pdbx_description
1 polymer ?
#
loop_
_entity_poly.entity_id
_entity_poly.type
_entity_poly.pdbx_seq_one_letter_code
_entity_poly.pdbx_strand_id
1 'polypeptide(L)'
;QFRHVTLPGIRPSIALLAVLAFIYSMQQFTLIWLITGGGPVDATLTLAPAIYMQAFRFYNFEYAAAMAVVGLLFSVLATLAFISVQRRLALDER
;
A
#
# COMPACT_ATOMS: atom_id res chain seq x y z
N GLN A 1 -7.33 30.66 5.76
CA GLN A 1 -8.54 29.88 6.14
C GLN A 1 -8.39 28.38 5.90
N PHE A 2 -7.98 27.93 4.70
CA PHE A 2 -7.89 26.50 4.34
C PHE A 2 -7.03 25.62 5.27
N ARG A 3 -5.81 26.07 5.64
CA ARG A 3 -4.89 25.31 6.52
C ARG A 3 -5.33 25.16 7.98
N HIS A 4 -6.15 26.08 8.48
CA HIS A 4 -6.49 26.17 9.92
C HIS A 4 -7.94 25.79 10.23
N VAL A 5 -8.82 25.71 9.22
CA VAL A 5 -10.25 25.40 9.42
C VAL A 5 -10.65 24.16 8.63
N THR A 6 -10.40 24.16 7.32
CA THR A 6 -10.77 23.03 6.45
C THR A 6 -9.86 21.83 6.67
N LEU A 7 -8.53 22.04 6.68
CA LEU A 7 -7.55 20.96 6.81
C LEU A 7 -7.74 20.16 8.11
N PRO A 8 -7.92 20.77 9.30
CA PRO A 8 -8.15 20.04 10.54
C PRO A 8 -9.49 19.29 10.57
N GLY A 9 -10.56 19.87 10.02
CA GLY A 9 -11.89 19.27 10.03
C GLY A 9 -12.01 17.98 9.19
N ILE A 10 -11.16 17.80 8.19
CA ILE A 10 -11.14 16.60 7.34
C ILE A 10 -9.95 15.67 7.62
N ARG A 11 -9.12 15.96 8.63
CA ARG A 11 -7.97 15.11 9.04
C ARG A 11 -8.33 13.62 9.18
N PRO A 12 -9.40 13.21 9.87
CA PRO A 12 -9.70 11.79 10.04
C PRO A 12 -10.07 11.11 8.70
N SER A 13 -10.80 11.80 7.82
CA SER A 13 -11.14 11.28 6.49
C SER A 13 -9.92 11.16 5.59
N ILE A 14 -9.03 12.16 5.57
CA ILE A 14 -7.77 12.10 4.80
C ILE A 14 -6.86 10.99 5.34
N ALA A 15 -6.76 10.82 6.66
CA ALA A 15 -5.96 9.76 7.25
C ALA A 15 -6.45 8.36 6.84
N LEU A 16 -7.77 8.15 6.84
CA LEU A 16 -8.38 6.92 6.34
C LEU A 16 -8.06 6.71 4.86
N LEU A 17 -8.34 7.71 4.02
CA LEU A 17 -8.08 7.63 2.58
C LEU A 17 -6.61 7.41 2.25
N ALA A 18 -5.68 8.02 2.98
CA ALA A 18 -4.24 7.86 2.77
C ALA A 18 -3.80 6.41 2.98
N VAL A 19 -4.31 5.75 4.01
CA VAL A 19 -3.98 4.34 4.29
C VAL A 19 -4.63 3.41 3.28
N LEU A 20 -5.89 3.64 2.93
CA LEU A 20 -6.56 2.91 1.86
C LEU A 20 -5.80 3.05 0.54
N ALA A 21 -5.39 4.26 0.17
CA ALA A 21 -4.61 4.53 -1.03
C ALA A 21 -3.24 3.83 -0.99
N PHE A 22 -2.58 3.82 0.17
CA PHE A 22 -1.31 3.11 0.36
C PHE A 22 -1.45 1.61 0.14
N ILE A 23 -2.44 0.97 0.80
CA ILE A 23 -2.74 -0.46 0.64
C ILE A 23 -3.08 -0.78 -0.82
N TYR A 24 -3.93 0.04 -1.44
CA TYR A 24 -4.35 -0.16 -2.81
C TYR A 24 -3.18 -0.04 -3.80
N SER A 25 -2.29 0.94 -3.58
CA SER A 25 -1.10 1.16 -4.40
C SER A 25 -0.14 -0.04 -4.34
N MET A 26 0.05 -0.67 -3.18
CA MET A 26 0.91 -1.85 -3.05
C MET A 26 0.34 -3.09 -3.75
N GLN A 27 -0.99 -3.16 -3.93
CA GLN A 27 -1.69 -4.26 -4.59
C GLN A 27 -1.95 -4.03 -6.08
N GLN A 28 -1.54 -2.87 -6.63
CA GLN A 28 -1.73 -2.56 -8.05
C GLN A 28 -0.88 -3.47 -8.94
N PHE A 29 -1.48 -4.57 -9.39
CA PHE A 29 -0.89 -5.44 -10.40
C PHE A 29 -1.30 -5.03 -11.81
N THR A 30 -2.62 -5.00 -12.06
CA THR A 30 -3.19 -4.88 -13.40
C THR A 30 -2.74 -3.63 -14.12
N LEU A 31 -2.80 -2.46 -13.46
CA LEU A 31 -2.46 -1.18 -14.09
C LEU A 31 -1.00 -1.14 -14.57
N ILE A 32 -0.08 -1.58 -13.72
CA ILE A 32 1.36 -1.52 -13.98
C ILE A 32 1.75 -2.54 -15.06
N TRP A 33 1.23 -3.76 -14.93
CA TRP A 33 1.50 -4.82 -15.89
C TRP A 33 0.94 -4.50 -17.28
N LEU A 34 -0.27 -3.96 -17.35
CA LEU A 34 -0.94 -3.65 -18.62
C LEU A 34 -0.25 -2.51 -19.39
N ILE A 35 0.17 -1.46 -18.70
CA ILE A 35 0.70 -0.25 -19.36
C ILE A 35 2.21 -0.35 -19.60
N THR A 36 2.95 -0.91 -18.65
CA THR A 36 4.43 -0.85 -18.69
C THR A 36 5.09 -2.21 -18.71
N GLY A 37 4.38 -3.29 -18.35
CA GLY A 37 4.95 -4.63 -18.20
C GLY A 37 6.10 -4.69 -17.17
N GLY A 38 6.24 -3.67 -16.31
CA GLY A 38 7.36 -3.51 -15.37
C GLY A 38 8.57 -2.74 -15.90
N GLY A 39 8.56 -2.19 -17.12
CA GLY A 39 9.72 -1.53 -17.73
C GLY A 39 9.79 0.00 -17.59
N PRO A 40 10.91 0.63 -18.04
CA PRO A 40 12.12 0.01 -18.61
C PRO A 40 13.08 -0.52 -17.53
N VAL A 41 13.66 -1.71 -17.74
CA VAL A 41 14.64 -2.35 -16.83
C VAL A 41 14.18 -2.32 -15.37
N ASP A 42 12.92 -2.68 -15.12
CA ASP A 42 12.34 -2.78 -13.79
C ASP A 42 12.00 -1.46 -13.08
N ALA A 43 12.06 -0.31 -13.77
CA ALA A 43 11.78 0.99 -13.15
C ALA A 43 10.36 1.16 -12.58
N THR A 44 9.38 0.43 -13.10
CA THR A 44 7.98 0.49 -12.63
C THR A 44 7.55 -0.76 -11.86
N LEU A 45 8.48 -1.67 -11.60
CA LEU A 45 8.20 -2.93 -10.90
C LEU A 45 7.91 -2.67 -9.42
N THR A 46 6.63 -2.77 -9.07
CA THR A 46 6.17 -2.79 -7.69
C THR A 46 6.06 -4.23 -7.19
N LEU A 47 5.72 -4.39 -5.90
CA LEU A 47 5.73 -5.68 -5.22
C LEU A 47 4.88 -6.75 -5.91
N ALA A 48 3.65 -6.42 -6.30
CA ALA A 48 2.74 -7.37 -6.94
C ALA A 48 3.24 -7.89 -8.32
N PRO A 49 3.60 -7.04 -9.29
CA PRO A 49 4.19 -7.50 -10.55
C PRO A 49 5.54 -8.19 -10.37
N ALA A 50 6.33 -7.85 -9.35
CA ALA A 50 7.58 -8.55 -9.05
C ALA A 50 7.34 -9.99 -8.58
N ILE A 51 6.37 -10.21 -7.70
CA ILE A 51 5.94 -11.56 -7.28
C ILE A 51 5.48 -12.38 -8.49
N TYR A 52 4.69 -11.77 -9.37
CA TYR A 52 4.22 -12.43 -10.58
C TYR A 52 5.37 -12.85 -11.50
N MET A 53 6.33 -11.96 -11.77
CA MET A 53 7.51 -12.30 -12.57
C MET A 53 8.30 -13.44 -11.94
N GLN A 54 8.49 -13.42 -10.63
CA GLN A 54 9.22 -14.48 -9.96
C GLN A 54 8.51 -15.84 -10.07
N ALA A 55 7.19 -15.87 -9.83
CA ALA A 55 6.41 -17.10 -9.84
C ALA A 55 6.24 -17.67 -11.25
N PHE A 56 5.86 -16.85 -12.23
CA PHE A 56 5.40 -17.33 -13.53
C PHE A 56 6.39 -17.14 -14.67
N ARG A 57 7.36 -16.23 -14.54
CA ARG A 57 8.38 -15.98 -15.57
C ARG A 57 9.70 -16.69 -15.24
N PHE A 58 10.13 -16.60 -13.99
CA PHE A 58 11.36 -17.22 -13.51
C PHE A 58 11.13 -18.57 -12.83
N TYR A 59 9.88 -18.95 -12.59
CA TYR A 59 9.49 -20.23 -11.95
C TYR A 59 10.06 -20.45 -10.53
N ASN A 60 10.49 -19.40 -9.82
CA ASN A 60 10.94 -19.52 -8.42
C ASN A 60 9.76 -19.23 -7.48
N PHE A 61 8.87 -20.20 -7.36
CA PHE A 61 7.64 -20.06 -6.57
C PHE A 61 7.92 -19.83 -5.08
N GLU A 62 8.97 -20.45 -4.54
CA GLU A 62 9.39 -20.28 -3.15
C GLU A 62 9.83 -18.83 -2.85
N TYR A 63 10.57 -18.20 -3.76
CA TYR A 63 10.97 -16.80 -3.59
C TYR A 63 9.77 -15.86 -3.75
N ALA A 64 8.90 -16.14 -4.73
CA ALA A 64 7.67 -15.39 -4.93
C ALA A 64 6.75 -15.46 -3.69
N ALA A 65 6.64 -16.64 -3.07
CA ALA A 65 5.87 -16.85 -1.85
C ALA A 65 6.47 -16.07 -0.66
N ALA A 66 7.80 -16.09 -0.49
CA ALA A 66 8.47 -15.31 0.54
C ALA A 66 8.20 -13.80 0.37
N MET A 67 8.30 -13.28 -0.86
CA MET A 67 7.98 -11.89 -1.17
C MET A 67 6.51 -11.54 -0.86
N ALA A 68 5.58 -12.43 -1.19
CA ALA A 68 4.15 -12.24 -0.88
C ALA A 68 3.87 -12.18 0.62
N VAL A 69 4.51 -13.05 1.42
CA VAL A 69 4.39 -13.04 2.88
C VAL A 69 4.95 -11.76 3.49
N VAL A 70 6.11 -11.29 3.00
CA VAL A 70 6.68 -10.01 3.43
C VAL A 70 5.74 -8.84 3.09
N GLY A 71 5.15 -8.84 1.89
CA GLY A 71 4.14 -7.86 1.49
C GLY A 71 2.89 -7.84 2.36
N LEU A 72 2.42 -9.03 2.75
CA LEU A 72 1.32 -9.18 3.69
C LEU A 72 1.68 -8.59 5.05
N LEU A 73 2.88 -8.86 5.57
CA LEU A 73 3.35 -8.32 6.84
C LEU A 73 3.36 -6.78 6.82
N PHE A 74 3.88 -6.17 5.75
CA PHE A 74 3.83 -4.71 5.58
C PHE A 74 2.40 -4.16 5.55
N SER A 75 1.48 -4.86 4.86
CA SER A 75 0.08 -4.45 4.79
C SER A 75 -0.61 -4.52 6.16
N VAL A 76 -0.32 -5.56 6.94
CA VAL A 76 -0.83 -5.72 8.31
C VAL A 76 -0.26 -4.62 9.21
N LEU A 77 1.04 -4.34 9.13
CA LEU A 77 1.67 -3.26 9.91
C LEU A 77 1.08 -1.89 9.56
N ALA A 78 0.86 -1.60 8.28
CA ALA A 78 0.21 -0.36 7.85
C ALA A 78 -1.23 -0.24 8.40
N THR A 79 -1.97 -1.36 8.40
CA THR A 79 -3.33 -1.41 8.96
C THR A 79 -3.33 -1.21 10.49
N LEU A 80 -2.41 -1.85 11.21
CA LEU A 80 -2.27 -1.68 12.65
C LEU A 80 -1.85 -0.25 13.02
N ALA A 81 -0.92 0.33 12.25
CA ALA A 81 -0.51 1.73 12.41
C ALA A 81 -1.71 2.66 12.24
N PHE A 82 -2.55 2.44 11.22
CA PHE A 82 -3.78 3.20 11.01
C PHE A 82 -4.73 3.10 12.20
N ILE A 83 -5.04 1.88 12.65
CA ILE A 83 -5.91 1.66 13.81
C ILE A 83 -5.34 2.36 15.05
N SER A 84 -4.03 2.34 15.25
CA SER A 84 -3.38 3.00 16.38
C SER A 84 -3.51 4.53 16.33
N VAL A 85 -3.37 5.14 15.15
CA VAL A 85 -3.54 6.58 14.93
C VAL A 85 -4.99 6.97 15.13
N GLN A 86 -5.93 6.19 14.58
CA GLN A 86 -7.36 6.46 14.72
C GLN A 86 -7.82 6.34 16.18
N ARG A 87 -7.29 5.37 16.93
CA ARG A 87 -7.54 5.23 18.38
C ARG A 87 -7.01 6.43 19.16
N ARG A 88 -5.83 6.97 18.82
CA ARG A 88 -5.28 8.16 19.48
C ARG A 88 -6.16 9.39 19.23
N LEU A 89 -6.62 9.58 18.00
CA LEU A 89 -7.51 10.71 17.65
C LEU A 89 -8.89 10.61 18.33
N ALA A 90 -9.45 9.40 18.45
CA ALA A 90 -10.72 9.18 19.12
C ALA A 90 -10.66 9.34 20.66
N LEU A 91 -9.45 9.27 21.25
CA LEU A 91 -9.24 9.52 22.68
C LEU A 91 -9.02 11.00 22.99
N ASP A 92 -8.48 11.79 22.06
CA ASP A 92 -8.34 13.25 22.18
C ASP A 92 -9.69 13.99 22.11
N GLU A 93 -10.76 13.35 21.61
CA GLU A 93 -12.12 13.90 21.57
C GLU A 93 -12.96 13.60 22.83
N ARG A 94 -12.39 12.94 23.85
CA ARG A 94 -13.04 12.70 25.15
C ARG A 94 -12.48 13.62 26.23
#